data_AF-A0A1V1NU72-F1
#
_entry.id   AF-A0A1V1NU72-F1
#
_cell.length_a   1.000
_cell.length_b   1.000
_cell.length_c   1.000
_cell.angle_alpha   90.00
_cell.angle_beta   90.00
_cell.angle_gamma   90.00
#
_symmetry.space_group_name_H-M   'P 1'
#
loop_
_entity.id
_entity.type
_entity.pdbx_description
1 polymer ?
#
loop_
_entity_poly.entity_id
_entity_poly.type
_entity_poly.pdbx_seq_one_letter_code
_entity_poly.pdbx_strand_id
1 'polypeptide(L)'
;MYISDHSYNYDFNGDGIAEIIVDDHDPSTTDIQSYLESFYQNHETPLLNEKSRLIIYFTDHGGQGNIKIGKGIYLSADIFDEWLDQLQAATHCQVVVIIEACYSGTFISPLTPDSDQRRVLISSSNTGISHDEETGAKSFSQFLINGIYHGNSLKKSFDDACQKLKSYLLFTYQTPLLIDGQNESYAETFYIAGSFKKKTPFLKFWKQPPIQQLMPDCTRFLPEQVTLKVKYMFGQI
;
A
#
# COMPACT_ATOMS: atom_id res chain seq x y z
N MET A 1 7.18 -9.74 0.97
CA MET A 1 8.44 -8.98 0.92
C MET A 1 8.22 -7.65 1.62
N TYR A 2 9.09 -7.28 2.56
CA TYR A 2 9.18 -5.94 3.12
C TYR A 2 10.52 -5.34 2.73
N ILE A 3 10.48 -4.24 1.99
CA ILE A 3 11.67 -3.51 1.54
C ILE A 3 11.72 -2.15 2.24
N SER A 4 12.90 -1.78 2.76
CA SER A 4 13.14 -0.46 3.35
C SER A 4 14.61 -0.08 3.28
N ASP A 5 14.92 1.17 2.97
CA ASP A 5 16.29 1.70 2.93
C ASP A 5 16.93 1.94 4.31
N HIS A 6 16.26 1.53 5.39
CA HIS A 6 16.77 1.64 6.77
C HIS A 6 17.34 0.34 7.27
N SER A 7 18.53 0.39 7.85
CA SER A 7 19.23 -0.75 8.46
C SER A 7 18.74 -1.15 9.87
N TYR A 8 17.59 -0.67 10.33
CA TYR A 8 17.13 -0.88 11.71
C TYR A 8 15.92 -1.83 11.76
N ASN A 9 16.01 -2.84 12.64
CA ASN A 9 14.87 -3.62 13.07
C ASN A 9 14.04 -2.79 14.05
N TYR A 10 12.72 -2.84 13.94
CA TYR A 10 11.80 -2.11 14.80
C TYR A 10 11.06 -3.09 15.70
N ASP A 11 10.85 -2.71 16.96
CA ASP A 11 9.90 -3.38 17.87
C ASP A 11 8.50 -2.85 17.57
N PHE A 12 7.83 -3.52 16.65
CA PHE A 12 6.53 -3.16 16.11
C PHE A 12 5.38 -3.53 17.04
N ASN A 13 5.55 -4.55 17.89
CA ASN A 13 4.49 -5.00 18.79
C ASN A 13 4.60 -4.36 20.21
N GLY A 14 5.74 -3.73 20.50
CA GLY A 14 6.01 -3.04 21.76
C GLY A 14 6.36 -3.97 22.91
N ASP A 15 6.88 -5.16 22.64
CA ASP A 15 7.32 -6.14 23.65
C ASP A 15 8.77 -5.93 24.10
N GLY A 16 9.47 -4.95 23.53
CA GLY A 16 10.87 -4.65 23.77
C GLY A 16 11.83 -5.44 22.87
N ILE A 17 11.33 -6.22 21.91
CA ILE A 17 12.13 -7.03 20.98
C ILE A 17 11.91 -6.51 19.55
N ALA A 18 12.98 -6.03 18.94
CA ALA A 18 12.92 -5.61 17.55
C ALA A 18 12.67 -6.81 16.62
N GLU A 19 11.59 -6.77 15.85
CA GLU A 19 11.34 -7.78 14.83
C GLU A 19 12.19 -7.49 13.59
N ILE A 20 12.85 -8.54 13.10
CA ILE A 20 13.51 -8.56 11.78
C ILE A 20 12.41 -8.69 10.74
N ILE A 21 11.81 -7.56 10.35
CA ILE A 21 10.77 -7.54 9.31
C ILE A 21 11.36 -7.12 7.97
N VAL A 22 12.53 -6.50 7.94
CA VAL A 22 13.12 -6.01 6.70
C VAL A 22 13.84 -7.13 5.95
N ASP A 23 13.33 -7.47 4.76
CA ASP A 23 13.91 -8.51 3.91
C ASP A 23 15.12 -7.97 3.12
N ASP A 24 15.13 -6.66 2.83
CA ASP A 24 16.17 -5.98 2.05
C ASP A 24 16.37 -4.53 2.51
N HIS A 25 17.64 -4.18 2.77
CA HIS A 25 18.11 -2.89 3.26
C HIS A 25 18.77 -2.01 2.18
N ASP A 26 18.96 -2.54 0.97
CA ASP A 26 19.55 -1.83 -0.18
C ASP A 26 18.59 -1.90 -1.39
N PRO A 27 17.40 -1.27 -1.28
CA PRO A 27 16.30 -1.49 -2.19
C PRO A 27 16.62 -1.10 -3.62
N SER A 28 16.38 -1.99 -4.58
CA SER A 28 16.42 -1.67 -6.00
C SER A 28 15.09 -1.94 -6.72
N THR A 29 14.92 -1.33 -7.88
CA THR A 29 13.79 -1.62 -8.77
C THR A 29 13.80 -3.08 -9.23
N THR A 30 14.99 -3.67 -9.36
CA THR A 30 15.18 -5.07 -9.76
C THR A 30 14.64 -6.04 -8.70
N ASP A 31 14.73 -5.70 -7.42
CA ASP A 31 14.24 -6.57 -6.35
C ASP A 31 12.71 -6.69 -6.40
N ILE A 32 12.03 -5.57 -6.66
CA ILE A 32 10.58 -5.54 -6.86
C ILE A 32 10.19 -6.36 -8.09
N GLN A 33 10.87 -6.13 -9.23
CA GLN A 33 10.61 -6.88 -10.46
C GLN A 33 10.79 -8.38 -10.23
N SER A 34 11.95 -8.78 -9.71
CA SER A 34 12.30 -10.18 -9.45
C SER A 34 11.32 -10.85 -8.50
N TYR A 35 10.83 -10.11 -7.50
CA TYR A 35 9.82 -10.62 -6.57
C TYR A 35 8.47 -10.88 -7.26
N LEU A 36 8.00 -9.96 -8.11
CA LEU A 36 6.77 -10.17 -8.89
C LEU A 36 6.94 -11.33 -9.88
N GLU A 37 8.08 -11.39 -10.56
CA GLU A 37 8.43 -12.46 -11.50
C GLU A 37 8.51 -13.84 -10.84
N SER A 38 8.96 -13.90 -9.59
CA SER A 38 9.07 -15.15 -8.82
C SER A 38 7.73 -15.89 -8.65
N PHE A 39 6.59 -15.22 -8.85
CA PHE A 39 5.28 -15.87 -8.76
C PHE A 39 4.93 -16.72 -9.98
N TYR A 40 5.59 -16.55 -11.12
CA TYR A 40 5.23 -17.25 -12.36
C TYR A 40 6.41 -17.78 -13.16
N GLN A 41 7.59 -17.17 -13.05
CA GLN A 41 8.78 -17.66 -13.74
C GLN A 41 9.30 -18.95 -13.09
N ASN A 42 9.84 -19.85 -13.91
CA ASN A 42 10.45 -21.11 -13.48
C ASN A 42 9.54 -22.07 -12.71
N HIS A 43 8.23 -21.90 -12.83
CA HIS A 43 7.23 -22.81 -12.28
C HIS A 43 6.45 -23.50 -13.42
N GLU A 44 6.24 -24.83 -13.31
CA GLU A 44 5.34 -25.54 -14.23
C GLU A 44 3.90 -25.03 -14.13
N THR A 45 3.51 -24.56 -12.93
CA THR A 45 2.25 -23.88 -12.66
C THR A 45 2.52 -22.63 -11.82
N PRO A 46 1.99 -21.44 -12.18
CA PRO A 46 2.24 -20.23 -11.40
C PRO A 46 1.78 -20.36 -9.94
N LEU A 47 2.53 -19.73 -9.02
CA LEU A 47 2.23 -19.73 -7.58
C LEU A 47 0.96 -18.94 -7.24
N LEU A 48 0.61 -17.98 -8.10
CA LEU A 48 -0.64 -17.21 -8.01
C LEU A 48 -1.61 -17.65 -9.10
N ASN A 49 -2.90 -17.55 -8.81
CA ASN A 49 -3.98 -17.84 -9.74
C ASN A 49 -5.13 -16.83 -9.58
N GLU A 50 -6.23 -17.03 -10.28
CA GLU A 50 -7.40 -16.14 -10.27
C GLU A 50 -8.07 -15.95 -8.90
N LYS A 51 -7.79 -16.84 -7.94
CA LYS A 51 -8.29 -16.78 -6.56
C LYS A 51 -7.28 -16.13 -5.60
N SER A 52 -6.03 -15.98 -6.03
CA SER A 52 -4.97 -15.36 -5.25
C SER A 52 -5.14 -13.84 -5.21
N ARG A 53 -4.87 -13.25 -4.04
CA ARG A 53 -4.90 -11.80 -3.82
C ARG A 53 -3.50 -11.32 -3.44
N LEU A 54 -2.93 -10.46 -4.27
CA LEU A 54 -1.68 -9.76 -4.00
C LEU A 54 -2.01 -8.35 -3.53
N ILE A 55 -1.55 -7.99 -2.32
CA ILE A 55 -1.71 -6.64 -1.78
C ILE A 55 -0.34 -6.00 -1.71
N ILE A 56 -0.20 -4.86 -2.40
CA ILE A 56 1.00 -4.06 -2.49
C ILE A 56 0.71 -2.73 -1.81
N TYR A 57 1.49 -2.40 -0.80
CA TYR A 57 1.38 -1.15 -0.06
C TYR A 57 2.68 -0.37 -0.18
N PHE A 58 2.60 0.83 -0.75
CA PHE A 58 3.65 1.83 -0.76
C PHE A 58 3.33 2.92 0.26
N THR A 59 4.32 3.32 1.04
CA THR A 59 4.25 4.51 1.89
C THR A 59 5.58 5.21 1.87
N ASP A 60 5.57 6.55 1.71
CA ASP A 60 6.64 7.56 1.92
C ASP A 60 6.44 8.79 1.00
N HIS A 61 7.50 9.55 0.73
CA HIS A 61 7.60 10.61 -0.25
C HIS A 61 7.36 10.12 -1.69
N GLY A 62 6.22 10.53 -2.26
CA GLY A 62 5.94 10.39 -3.68
C GLY A 62 6.32 11.66 -4.45
N GLY A 63 6.86 11.47 -5.65
CA GLY A 63 6.93 12.50 -6.68
C GLY A 63 5.82 12.30 -7.71
N GLN A 64 5.68 13.23 -8.65
CA GLN A 64 4.74 13.05 -9.76
C GLN A 64 5.16 11.83 -10.60
N GLY A 65 4.30 10.82 -10.66
CA GLY A 65 4.47 9.59 -11.45
C GLY A 65 5.62 8.67 -11.02
N ASN A 66 6.30 8.95 -9.90
CA ASN A 66 7.48 8.19 -9.45
C ASN A 66 7.47 7.94 -7.94
N ILE A 67 7.42 6.68 -7.50
CA ILE A 67 7.53 6.31 -6.09
C ILE A 67 9.01 6.23 -5.77
N LYS A 68 9.44 6.93 -4.73
CA LYS A 68 10.77 6.72 -4.19
C LYS A 68 10.79 5.38 -3.44
N ILE A 69 11.63 4.45 -3.88
CA ILE A 69 11.76 3.12 -3.27
C ILE A 69 13.07 2.95 -2.47
N GLY A 70 13.95 3.94 -2.54
CA GLY A 70 15.21 3.98 -1.81
C GLY A 70 15.93 5.30 -2.03
N LYS A 71 17.11 5.45 -1.43
CA LYS A 71 17.91 6.68 -1.54
C LYS A 71 18.33 6.96 -2.99
N GLY A 72 17.65 7.91 -3.62
CA GLY A 72 17.88 8.28 -5.02
C GLY A 72 17.35 7.27 -6.04
N ILE A 73 16.54 6.30 -5.60
CA ILE A 73 15.98 5.23 -6.43
C ILE A 73 14.49 5.46 -6.56
N TYR A 74 14.03 5.54 -7.81
CA TYR A 74 12.65 5.85 -8.15
C TYR A 74 12.10 4.77 -9.08
N LEU A 75 10.90 4.30 -8.76
CA LEU A 75 10.10 3.43 -9.61
C LEU A 75 9.06 4.27 -10.33
N SER A 76 9.09 4.30 -11.67
CA SER A 76 8.05 4.98 -12.44
C SER A 76 6.76 4.17 -12.42
N ALA A 77 5.63 4.87 -12.50
CA ALA A 77 4.32 4.24 -12.57
C ALA A 77 4.16 3.38 -13.83
N ASP A 78 4.70 3.80 -14.97
CA ASP A 78 4.62 3.05 -16.25
C ASP A 78 5.40 1.72 -16.19
N ILE A 79 6.60 1.74 -15.61
CA ILE A 79 7.42 0.52 -15.45
C ILE A 79 6.70 -0.45 -14.49
N PHE A 80 6.14 0.08 -13.41
CA PHE A 80 5.43 -0.73 -12.45
C PHE A 80 4.14 -1.33 -13.05
N ASP A 81 3.43 -0.57 -13.88
CA ASP A 81 2.27 -1.04 -14.65
C ASP A 81 2.62 -2.24 -15.52
N GLU A 82 3.70 -2.12 -16.31
CA GLU A 82 4.19 -3.21 -17.16
C GLU A 82 4.45 -4.50 -16.36
N TRP A 83 5.05 -4.40 -15.17
CA TRP A 83 5.29 -5.56 -14.33
C TRP A 83 4.01 -6.18 -13.77
N LEU A 84 3.04 -5.35 -13.36
CA LEU A 84 1.75 -5.84 -12.90
C LEU A 84 0.95 -6.48 -14.04
N ASP A 85 1.05 -5.94 -15.25
CA ASP A 85 0.44 -6.51 -16.45
C ASP A 85 1.00 -7.88 -16.77
N GLN A 86 2.33 -8.02 -16.78
CA GLN A 86 3.00 -9.30 -17.00
C GLN A 86 2.58 -10.33 -15.94
N LEU A 87 2.55 -9.91 -14.66
CA LEU A 87 2.10 -10.76 -13.56
C LEU A 87 0.65 -11.22 -13.77
N GLN A 88 -0.27 -10.30 -14.07
CA GLN A 88 -1.70 -10.60 -14.21
C GLN A 88 -2.00 -11.38 -15.50
N ALA A 89 -1.22 -11.20 -16.56
CA ALA A 89 -1.29 -12.02 -17.77
C ALA A 89 -0.86 -13.46 -17.50
N ALA A 90 0.19 -13.68 -16.70
CA ALA A 90 0.69 -15.02 -16.40
C ALA A 90 -0.14 -15.77 -15.34
N THR A 91 -0.74 -15.05 -14.39
CA THR A 91 -1.35 -15.66 -13.19
C THR A 91 -2.86 -15.43 -13.09
N HIS A 92 -3.40 -14.46 -13.81
CA HIS A 92 -4.75 -13.93 -13.59
C HIS A 92 -5.04 -13.52 -12.14
N CYS A 93 -4.02 -13.26 -11.31
CA CYS A 93 -4.25 -12.94 -9.91
C CYS A 93 -4.98 -11.60 -9.72
N GLN A 94 -5.57 -11.44 -8.53
CA GLN A 94 -6.19 -10.19 -8.12
C GLN A 94 -5.14 -9.31 -7.45
N VAL A 95 -5.04 -8.05 -7.85
CA VAL A 95 -4.04 -7.10 -7.32
C VAL A 95 -4.74 -5.94 -6.62
N VAL A 96 -4.22 -5.54 -5.46
CA VAL A 96 -4.61 -4.31 -4.78
C VAL A 96 -3.35 -3.49 -4.52
N VAL A 97 -3.29 -2.28 -5.06
CA VAL A 97 -2.19 -1.33 -4.84
C VAL A 97 -2.71 -0.19 -3.98
N ILE A 98 -2.08 0.04 -2.84
CA ILE A 98 -2.38 1.14 -1.92
C ILE A 98 -1.15 2.03 -1.82
N ILE A 99 -1.29 3.32 -2.09
CA ILE A 99 -0.20 4.29 -2.13
C ILE A 99 -0.48 5.41 -1.12
N GLU A 100 0.22 5.40 0.01
CA GLU A 100 0.23 6.47 1.02
C GLU A 100 1.42 7.40 0.78
N ALA A 101 1.25 8.39 -0.11
CA ALA A 101 2.32 9.30 -0.49
C ALA A 101 1.80 10.63 -1.01
N CYS A 102 2.62 11.68 -0.93
CA CYS A 102 2.36 12.92 -1.67
C CYS A 102 2.25 12.63 -3.18
N TYR A 103 1.34 13.31 -3.85
CA TYR A 103 1.08 13.15 -5.29
C TYR A 103 0.68 11.73 -5.69
N SER A 104 0.22 10.90 -4.75
CA SER A 104 -0.11 9.49 -5.00
C SER A 104 -1.20 9.27 -6.05
N GLY A 105 -2.08 10.27 -6.28
CA GLY A 105 -3.07 10.22 -7.36
C GLY A 105 -2.46 10.28 -8.77
N THR A 106 -1.22 10.75 -8.91
CA THR A 106 -0.53 10.81 -10.23
C THR A 106 -0.15 9.42 -10.77
N PHE A 107 -0.17 8.39 -9.92
CA PHE A 107 0.08 7.00 -10.29
C PHE A 107 -1.15 6.31 -10.85
N ILE A 108 -2.34 6.86 -10.58
CA ILE A 108 -3.60 6.22 -10.92
C ILE A 108 -3.75 6.08 -12.44
N SER A 109 -3.48 7.15 -13.20
CA SER A 109 -3.66 7.10 -14.66
C SER A 109 -2.72 6.09 -15.34
N PRO A 110 -1.42 6.01 -15.01
CA PRO A 110 -0.54 4.98 -15.57
C PRO A 110 -0.90 3.56 -15.13
N LEU A 111 -1.29 3.35 -13.87
CA LEU A 111 -1.54 2.00 -13.33
C LEU A 111 -2.96 1.46 -13.58
N THR A 112 -3.82 2.25 -14.25
CA THR A 112 -5.23 1.91 -14.43
C THR A 112 -5.32 0.59 -15.20
N PRO A 113 -5.99 -0.44 -14.65
CA PRO A 113 -6.04 -1.74 -15.29
C PRO A 113 -6.78 -1.71 -16.62
N ASP A 114 -6.33 -2.56 -17.54
CA ASP A 114 -7.12 -2.94 -18.71
C ASP A 114 -8.41 -3.68 -18.30
N SER A 115 -9.41 -3.68 -19.19
CA SER A 115 -10.78 -4.12 -18.87
C SER A 115 -10.91 -5.57 -18.39
N ASP A 116 -9.93 -6.43 -18.67
CA ASP A 116 -9.89 -7.85 -18.28
C ASP A 116 -9.09 -8.09 -16.99
N GLN A 117 -8.39 -7.09 -16.48
CA GLN A 117 -7.55 -7.19 -15.29
C GLN A 117 -8.34 -6.90 -14.01
N ARG A 118 -8.04 -7.68 -12.97
CA ARG A 118 -8.62 -7.52 -11.63
C ARG A 118 -7.68 -6.76 -10.71
N ARG A 119 -7.63 -5.43 -10.87
CA ARG A 119 -6.75 -4.55 -10.08
C ARG A 119 -7.57 -3.46 -9.39
N VAL A 120 -7.27 -3.18 -8.12
CA VAL A 120 -7.81 -2.02 -7.40
C VAL A 120 -6.64 -1.13 -7.00
N LEU A 121 -6.72 0.15 -7.36
CA LEU A 121 -5.77 1.19 -7.01
C LEU A 121 -6.40 2.11 -5.97
N ILE A 122 -5.64 2.41 -4.92
CA ILE A 122 -6.06 3.34 -3.87
C ILE A 122 -4.91 4.30 -3.59
N SER A 123 -5.15 5.60 -3.71
CA SER A 123 -4.18 6.64 -3.36
C SER A 123 -4.64 7.45 -2.16
N SER A 124 -3.72 7.84 -1.29
CA SER A 124 -4.01 8.67 -0.12
C SER A 124 -4.30 10.14 -0.46
N SER A 125 -3.93 10.59 -1.65
CA SER A 125 -4.14 11.94 -2.16
C SER A 125 -4.39 11.92 -3.66
N ASN A 126 -4.78 13.06 -4.22
CA ASN A 126 -4.90 13.28 -5.65
C ASN A 126 -3.53 13.72 -6.20
N THR A 127 -3.47 14.83 -6.93
CA THR A 127 -2.21 15.49 -7.31
C THR A 127 -1.65 16.41 -6.22
N GLY A 128 -2.12 16.28 -4.97
CA GLY A 128 -1.77 17.13 -3.83
C GLY A 128 -0.87 16.45 -2.80
N ILE A 129 -0.74 17.09 -1.64
CA ILE A 129 0.04 16.57 -0.51
C ILE A 129 -0.78 15.52 0.24
N SER A 130 -0.12 14.44 0.67
CA SER A 130 -0.65 13.49 1.64
C SER A 130 -0.05 13.81 3.00
N HIS A 131 -0.89 13.85 4.02
CA HIS A 131 -0.47 14.08 5.40
C HIS A 131 -0.72 12.82 6.24
N ASP A 132 0.14 12.64 7.22
CA ASP A 132 0.00 11.69 8.31
C ASP A 132 0.35 12.40 9.63
N GLU A 133 -0.21 11.91 10.73
CA GLU A 133 0.23 12.31 12.06
C GLU A 133 1.61 11.69 12.33
N GLU A 134 2.47 12.40 13.08
CA GLU A 134 3.84 11.99 13.45
C GLU A 134 3.96 10.60 14.11
N THR A 135 2.84 10.04 14.57
CA THR A 135 2.79 8.68 15.13
C THR A 135 2.16 7.66 14.20
N GLY A 136 1.78 8.02 12.97
CA GLY A 136 1.02 7.20 12.03
C GLY A 136 -0.37 6.79 12.53
N ALA A 137 -0.75 7.15 13.77
CA ALA A 137 -2.00 6.76 14.39
C ALA A 137 -3.22 7.37 13.69
N LYS A 138 -3.01 8.47 12.96
CA LYS A 138 -3.96 9.08 12.04
C LYS A 138 -3.28 9.28 10.69
N SER A 139 -3.68 8.46 9.73
CA SER A 139 -3.31 8.58 8.32
C SER A 139 -4.48 8.04 7.48
N PHE A 140 -4.45 8.26 6.17
CA PHE A 140 -5.48 7.71 5.31
C PHE A 140 -5.45 6.18 5.34
N SER A 141 -4.27 5.58 5.13
CA SER A 141 -4.07 4.13 5.17
C SER A 141 -4.50 3.53 6.50
N GLN A 142 -4.26 4.19 7.63
CA GLN A 142 -4.71 3.70 8.94
C GLN A 142 -6.24 3.66 9.03
N PHE A 143 -6.95 4.67 8.53
CA PHE A 143 -8.42 4.67 8.52
C PHE A 143 -8.98 3.62 7.54
N LEU A 144 -8.35 3.46 6.38
CA LEU A 144 -8.70 2.42 5.40
C LEU A 144 -8.55 1.01 6.00
N ILE A 145 -7.39 0.74 6.62
CA ILE A 145 -7.09 -0.54 7.26
C ILE A 145 -8.06 -0.83 8.42
N ASN A 146 -8.45 0.19 9.19
CA ASN A 146 -9.49 0.03 10.22
C ASN A 146 -10.82 -0.42 9.60
N GLY A 147 -11.22 0.14 8.45
CA GLY A 147 -12.40 -0.32 7.72
C GLY A 147 -12.29 -1.79 7.31
N ILE A 148 -11.15 -2.17 6.73
CA ILE A 148 -10.85 -3.55 6.31
C ILE A 148 -10.90 -4.50 7.52
N TYR A 149 -10.33 -4.10 8.66
CA TYR A 149 -10.34 -4.87 9.90
C TYR A 149 -11.76 -5.11 10.44
N HIS A 150 -12.68 -4.18 10.21
CA HIS A 150 -14.10 -4.37 10.54
C HIS A 150 -14.86 -5.27 9.56
N GLY A 151 -14.18 -5.84 8.56
CA GLY A 151 -14.78 -6.75 7.57
C GLY A 151 -15.56 -6.03 6.47
N ASN A 152 -15.31 -4.74 6.28
CA ASN A 152 -15.91 -3.98 5.18
C ASN A 152 -15.24 -4.34 3.84
N SER A 153 -15.95 -4.13 2.73
CA SER A 153 -15.34 -4.16 1.41
C SER A 153 -14.31 -3.03 1.25
N LEU A 154 -13.47 -3.11 0.23
CA LEU A 154 -12.51 -2.05 -0.08
C LEU A 154 -13.19 -0.71 -0.31
N LYS A 155 -14.26 -0.66 -1.10
CA LYS A 155 -14.98 0.58 -1.37
C LYS A 155 -15.56 1.19 -0.09
N LYS A 156 -16.23 0.39 0.74
CA LYS A 156 -16.77 0.88 2.00
C LYS A 156 -15.67 1.38 2.94
N SER A 157 -14.56 0.64 3.04
CA SER A 157 -13.43 1.05 3.88
C SER A 157 -12.81 2.35 3.40
N PHE A 158 -12.70 2.54 2.08
CA PHE A 158 -12.24 3.76 1.43
C PHE A 158 -13.16 4.95 1.73
N ASP A 159 -14.48 4.77 1.58
CA ASP A 159 -15.46 5.82 1.84
C ASP A 159 -15.45 6.25 3.32
N ASP A 160 -15.40 5.28 4.24
CA ASP A 160 -15.30 5.54 5.67
C ASP A 160 -13.98 6.28 6.00
N ALA A 161 -12.87 5.91 5.36
CA ALA A 161 -11.58 6.59 5.52
C ALA A 161 -11.62 8.04 5.02
N CYS A 162 -12.23 8.28 3.85
CA CYS A 162 -12.41 9.63 3.30
C CYS A 162 -13.28 10.51 4.23
N GLN A 163 -14.35 9.95 4.79
CA GLN A 163 -15.17 10.65 5.79
C GLN A 163 -14.37 10.95 7.05
N LYS A 164 -13.54 10.01 7.49
CA LYS A 164 -12.73 10.17 8.70
C LYS A 164 -11.65 11.25 8.52
N LEU A 165 -10.99 11.33 7.36
CA LEU A 165 -10.06 12.41 7.05
C LEU A 165 -10.72 13.77 7.18
N LYS A 166 -11.91 13.96 6.59
CA LYS A 166 -12.67 15.22 6.64
C LYS A 166 -13.03 15.67 8.06
N SER A 167 -12.99 14.77 9.05
CA SER A 167 -13.23 15.11 10.46
C SER A 167 -12.03 15.76 11.17
N TYR A 168 -10.86 15.80 10.53
CA TYR A 168 -9.65 16.42 11.09
C TYR A 168 -9.15 17.55 10.19
N LEU A 169 -8.81 18.68 10.81
CA LEU A 169 -8.29 19.86 10.12
C LEU A 169 -7.01 19.55 9.32
N LEU A 170 -6.15 18.66 9.83
CA LEU A 170 -4.88 18.24 9.21
C LEU A 170 -5.07 17.70 7.79
N PHE A 171 -6.19 17.05 7.49
CA PHE A 171 -6.41 16.35 6.22
C PHE A 171 -7.39 17.08 5.29
N THR A 172 -7.71 18.35 5.58
CA THR A 172 -8.79 19.11 4.90
C THR A 172 -8.65 19.13 3.37
N TYR A 173 -7.42 19.18 2.86
CA TYR A 173 -7.14 19.25 1.42
C TYR A 173 -6.68 17.91 0.82
N GLN A 174 -6.60 16.86 1.63
CA GLN A 174 -6.20 15.55 1.18
C GLN A 174 -7.42 14.85 0.57
N THR A 175 -7.33 14.55 -0.72
CA THR A 175 -8.41 13.92 -1.50
C THR A 175 -7.95 12.55 -2.01
N PRO A 176 -8.20 11.46 -1.28
CA PRO A 176 -7.90 10.11 -1.74
C PRO A 176 -8.64 9.76 -3.03
N LEU A 177 -8.09 8.82 -3.81
CA LEU A 177 -8.73 8.27 -5.01
C LEU A 177 -8.81 6.74 -4.94
N LEU A 178 -9.84 6.18 -5.55
CA LEU A 178 -10.01 4.73 -5.75
C LEU A 178 -10.39 4.49 -7.20
N ILE A 179 -9.69 3.57 -7.89
CA ILE A 179 -9.99 3.15 -9.26
C ILE A 179 -9.84 1.63 -9.36
N ASP A 180 -10.72 0.98 -10.10
CA ASP A 180 -10.67 -0.47 -10.36
C ASP A 180 -10.94 -0.86 -11.82
N GLY A 181 -10.96 0.12 -12.72
CA GLY A 181 -11.30 -0.06 -14.14
C GLY A 181 -12.78 -0.41 -14.42
N GLN A 182 -13.62 -0.52 -13.39
CA GLN A 182 -15.01 -0.99 -13.47
C GLN A 182 -15.98 -0.09 -12.70
N ASN A 183 -15.74 1.22 -12.69
CA ASN A 183 -16.56 2.21 -11.95
C ASN A 183 -16.76 1.83 -10.47
N GLU A 184 -15.70 1.36 -9.81
CA GLU A 184 -15.65 1.02 -8.39
C GLU A 184 -16.47 -0.23 -7.99
N SER A 185 -17.17 -0.87 -8.93
CA SER A 185 -18.01 -2.05 -8.68
C SER A 185 -17.22 -3.30 -8.26
N TYR A 186 -15.97 -3.42 -8.71
CA TYR A 186 -15.10 -4.48 -8.27
C TYR A 186 -14.68 -4.24 -6.82
N ALA A 187 -14.30 -3.01 -6.46
CA ALA A 187 -13.96 -2.65 -5.09
C ALA A 187 -15.13 -2.74 -4.09
N GLU A 188 -16.37 -2.56 -4.54
CA GLU A 188 -17.59 -2.74 -3.74
C GLU A 188 -17.77 -4.17 -3.22
N THR A 189 -17.36 -5.14 -4.03
CA THR A 189 -17.51 -6.58 -3.74
C THR A 189 -16.20 -7.24 -3.30
N PHE A 190 -15.08 -6.50 -3.30
CA PHE A 190 -13.78 -6.99 -2.89
C PHE A 190 -13.57 -6.92 -1.38
N TYR A 191 -13.29 -8.07 -0.76
CA TYR A 191 -12.96 -8.19 0.67
C TYR A 191 -11.55 -8.75 0.83
N ILE A 192 -10.65 -7.94 1.40
CA ILE A 192 -9.27 -8.34 1.68
C ILE A 192 -9.22 -9.52 2.67
N ALA A 193 -9.93 -9.40 3.80
CA ALA A 193 -9.95 -10.44 4.83
C ALA A 193 -11.03 -11.50 4.60
N GLY A 194 -11.83 -11.43 3.52
CA GLY A 194 -13.08 -12.18 3.39
C GLY A 194 -14.21 -11.57 4.24
N SER A 195 -15.45 -12.03 4.04
CA SER A 195 -16.64 -11.57 4.76
C SER A 195 -16.78 -12.26 6.13
N PHE A 196 -15.78 -12.15 6.99
CA PHE A 196 -15.87 -12.64 8.37
C PHE A 196 -16.82 -11.75 9.19
N LYS A 197 -18.12 -12.03 9.13
CA LYS A 197 -19.07 -11.63 10.17
C LYS A 197 -18.73 -12.41 11.44
N LYS A 198 -17.94 -11.79 12.33
CA LYS A 198 -17.61 -12.22 13.70
C LYS A 198 -16.84 -13.55 13.85
N LYS A 199 -15.51 -13.45 13.92
CA LYS A 199 -14.66 -13.93 15.02
C LYS A 199 -13.25 -13.45 14.72
N THR A 200 -12.66 -12.75 15.68
CA THR A 200 -11.40 -12.01 15.64
C THR A 200 -10.30 -12.66 14.79
N PRO A 201 -9.91 -12.06 13.65
CA PRO A 201 -8.60 -12.28 13.05
C PRO A 201 -7.67 -11.12 13.43
N PHE A 202 -6.46 -11.46 13.87
CA PHE A 202 -5.39 -10.53 14.22
C PHE A 202 -4.91 -9.74 12.99
N LEU A 203 -5.40 -8.52 12.80
CA LEU A 203 -4.73 -7.48 12.01
C LEU A 203 -4.68 -6.19 12.85
N LYS A 204 -3.72 -6.11 13.78
CA LYS A 204 -3.32 -4.82 14.35
C LYS A 204 -2.10 -4.33 13.56
N PHE A 205 -2.21 -3.15 12.98
CA PHE A 205 -1.06 -2.34 12.59
C PHE A 205 -1.05 -1.10 13.50
N TRP A 206 0.14 -0.77 14.00
CA TRP A 206 0.36 -0.11 15.31
C TRP A 206 0.87 1.33 15.19
N LYS A 207 0.85 2.02 16.34
CA LYS A 207 1.42 3.36 16.59
C LYS A 207 2.90 3.39 16.24
N GLN A 208 3.34 4.36 15.42
CA GLN A 208 4.75 4.74 15.36
C GLN A 208 5.18 5.24 16.77
N PRO A 209 6.40 4.91 17.22
CA PRO A 209 6.94 5.48 18.44
C PRO A 209 7.06 7.02 18.29
N PRO A 210 6.83 7.79 19.36
CA PRO A 210 6.93 9.24 19.31
C PRO A 210 8.34 9.66 18.91
N ILE A 211 8.46 10.41 17.81
CA ILE A 211 9.70 11.09 17.44
C ILE A 211 10.01 12.10 18.56
N GLN A 212 11.19 12.01 19.14
CA GLN A 212 11.63 12.97 20.16
C GLN A 212 11.90 14.35 19.52
N GLN A 213 10.92 15.23 19.65
CA GLN A 213 10.96 16.70 19.71
C GLN A 213 11.47 17.54 18.51
N LEU A 214 10.47 18.23 17.92
CA LEU A 214 10.35 19.68 17.60
C LEU A 214 11.15 20.27 16.42
N MET A 215 10.43 20.80 15.40
CA MET A 215 10.30 22.25 15.11
C MET A 215 9.42 22.58 13.86
N PRO A 216 8.92 23.83 13.72
CA PRO A 216 7.71 24.18 12.95
C PRO A 216 8.00 24.63 11.50
N ASP A 217 8.85 23.93 10.77
CA ASP A 217 9.15 24.30 9.39
C ASP A 217 9.37 23.04 8.54
N CYS A 218 8.62 22.93 7.44
CA CYS A 218 8.62 21.79 6.51
C CYS A 218 9.91 21.71 5.65
N THR A 219 11.02 22.28 6.11
CA THR A 219 12.26 22.45 5.35
C THR A 219 13.50 21.85 6.01
N ARG A 220 13.36 21.00 7.04
CA ARG A 220 14.50 20.21 7.56
C ARG A 220 14.17 18.72 7.57
N PHE A 221 14.88 18.01 6.68
CA PHE A 221 14.88 16.57 6.48
C PHE A 221 14.99 15.80 7.80
N LEU A 222 13.95 15.03 8.11
CA LEU A 222 14.05 13.83 8.94
C LEU A 222 14.54 12.67 8.03
N PRO A 223 15.20 11.63 8.57
CA PRO A 223 15.66 10.52 7.75
C PRO A 223 14.48 9.86 7.01
N GLU A 224 14.56 9.93 5.68
CA GLU A 224 13.63 9.48 4.63
C GLU A 224 13.12 8.07 4.93
N GLN A 225 11.82 7.78 5.08
CA GLN A 225 11.33 6.43 5.46
C GLN A 225 10.57 5.72 4.33
N VAL A 226 11.25 5.00 3.44
CA VAL A 226 10.56 4.18 2.43
C VAL A 226 10.11 2.85 3.03
N THR A 227 8.83 2.49 2.88
CA THR A 227 8.35 1.13 3.19
C THR A 227 7.48 0.58 2.06
N LEU A 228 7.91 -0.53 1.46
CA LEU A 228 7.09 -1.36 0.56
C LEU A 228 6.70 -2.65 1.30
N LYS A 229 5.40 -2.86 1.51
CA LYS A 229 4.85 -4.11 2.07
C LYS A 229 4.09 -4.85 0.98
N VAL A 230 4.63 -6.00 0.57
CA VAL A 230 3.89 -6.98 -0.22
C VAL A 230 3.38 -8.07 0.71
N LYS A 231 2.08 -8.03 1.02
CA LYS A 231 1.43 -9.00 1.92
C LYS A 231 0.60 -9.97 1.10
N TYR A 232 0.93 -11.26 1.23
CA TYR A 232 0.16 -12.37 0.69
C TYR A 232 -0.87 -12.84 1.71
N MET A 233 -2.13 -13.02 1.31
CA MET A 233 -3.16 -13.61 2.17
C MET A 233 -3.87 -14.77 1.47
N PHE A 234 -3.73 -15.97 2.03
CA PHE A 234 -4.55 -17.12 1.66
C PHE A 234 -5.98 -16.93 2.15
N GLY A 235 -6.95 -16.98 1.25
CA GLY A 235 -8.34 -17.27 1.58
C GLY A 235 -8.63 -18.72 1.19
N GLN A 236 -8.67 -19.64 2.15
CA GLN A 236 -9.32 -20.93 1.91
C GLN A 236 -10.83 -20.73 2.07
N ILE A 237 -11.58 -21.25 1.08
CA ILE A 237 -13.04 -21.24 0.98
C ILE A 237 -13.65 -22.13 2.05
#